data_AF-A0A4Y3WUW5-F1
#
_entry.id   AF-A0A4Y3WUW5-F1
#
_cell.length_a   1.000
_cell.length_b   1.000
_cell.length_c   1.000
_cell.angle_alpha   90.00
_cell.angle_beta   90.00
_cell.angle_gamma   90.00
#
_symmetry.space_group_name_H-M   'P 1'
#
loop_
_entity.id
_entity.type
_entity.pdbx_description
1 polymer ?
#
loop_
_entity_poly.entity_id
_entity_poly.type
_entity_poly.pdbx_seq_one_letter_code
_entity_poly.pdbx_strand_id
1 'polypeptide(L)'
;MDTSPPGFDERRVRTARRFGRIGLISTLLYLLAVPIPLFVGGVRPEFVAIMVVLYVVGFGLHLWRIRELMRSLGRPAELWFTISASVVGLAVTVVGLGSGALGFTWALLGGVLLGDIVGGRRARVTLVWVVAASVLTAVLGHYATGLIYPTDPESQAFRSVTVGLAVLYVGGMWILDVERLWWLKAVIDIDGAGTGLAALERHLAEHAGRIDAGLTPEGTFRLDASVPVGAR
;
A
#
# COMPACT_ATOMS: atom_id res chain seq x y z
N MET A 1 -27.76 19.25 16.03
CA MET A 1 -27.83 18.32 17.17
C MET A 1 -27.26 17.01 16.70
N ASP A 2 -26.12 16.61 17.26
CA ASP A 2 -25.50 15.32 17.00
C ASP A 2 -26.38 14.22 17.61
N THR A 3 -26.96 13.36 16.76
CA THR A 3 -27.82 12.24 17.17
C THR A 3 -27.03 10.97 17.44
N SER A 4 -25.70 11.04 17.38
CA SER A 4 -24.82 9.91 17.65
C SER A 4 -24.89 9.55 19.14
N PRO A 5 -25.16 8.28 19.50
CA PRO A 5 -25.21 7.88 20.90
C PRO A 5 -23.84 8.13 21.56
N PRO A 6 -23.81 8.63 22.81
CA PRO A 6 -22.56 8.95 23.50
C PRO A 6 -21.61 7.73 23.52
N GLY A 7 -20.38 7.92 23.04
CA GLY A 7 -19.34 6.88 22.97
C GLY A 7 -19.27 6.09 21.65
N PHE A 8 -20.07 6.44 20.63
CA PHE A 8 -19.98 5.86 19.29
C PHE A 8 -18.65 6.23 18.60
N ASP A 9 -18.24 7.49 18.68
CA ASP A 9 -16.97 7.96 18.13
C ASP A 9 -15.77 7.34 18.84
N GLU A 10 -15.85 7.15 20.16
CA GLU A 10 -14.78 6.53 20.93
C GLU A 10 -14.59 5.04 20.58
N ARG A 11 -15.68 4.34 20.23
CA ARG A 11 -15.62 2.96 19.71
C ARG A 11 -15.04 2.93 18.30
N ARG A 12 -15.39 3.87 17.43
CA ARG A 12 -14.83 4.00 16.07
C ARG A 12 -13.33 4.29 16.11
N VAL A 13 -12.89 5.26 16.91
CA VAL A 13 -11.48 5.61 17.09
C VAL A 13 -10.67 4.44 17.67
N ARG A 14 -11.22 3.72 18.67
CA ARG A 14 -10.57 2.51 19.22
C ARG A 14 -10.43 1.41 18.18
N THR A 15 -11.44 1.23 17.35
CA THR A 15 -11.46 0.25 16.26
C THR A 15 -10.43 0.63 15.19
N ALA A 16 -10.38 1.89 14.77
CA ALA A 16 -9.34 2.44 13.87
C ALA A 16 -7.93 2.16 14.38
N ARG A 17 -7.65 2.47 15.65
CA ARG A 17 -6.33 2.26 16.28
C ARG A 17 -5.98 0.79 16.42
N ARG A 18 -6.97 -0.10 16.57
CA ARG A 18 -6.74 -1.55 16.64
C ARG A 18 -6.38 -2.09 15.27
N PHE A 19 -7.10 -1.70 14.23
CA PHE A 19 -6.80 -2.10 12.85
C PHE A 19 -5.49 -1.50 12.33
N GLY A 20 -5.17 -0.25 12.66
CA GLY A 20 -3.86 0.35 12.37
C GLY A 20 -2.70 -0.41 13.02
N ARG A 21 -2.89 -0.93 14.24
CA ARG A 21 -1.91 -1.81 14.90
C ARG A 21 -1.78 -3.17 14.20
N ILE A 22 -2.89 -3.76 13.75
CA ILE A 22 -2.86 -5.04 13.01
C ILE A 22 -2.10 -4.88 11.70
N GLY A 23 -2.39 -3.84 10.90
CA GLY A 23 -1.68 -3.57 9.65
C GLY A 23 -0.19 -3.30 9.88
N LEU A 24 0.17 -2.56 10.93
CA LEU A 24 1.57 -2.33 11.31
C LEU A 24 2.27 -3.63 11.74
N ILE A 25 1.64 -4.43 12.59
CA ILE A 25 2.16 -5.73 13.04
C ILE A 25 2.34 -6.66 11.85
N SER A 26 1.35 -6.75 10.97
CA SER A 26 1.40 -7.54 9.73
C SER A 26 2.58 -7.11 8.86
N THR A 27 2.71 -5.80 8.59
CA THR A 27 3.83 -5.24 7.83
C THR A 27 5.18 -5.55 8.47
N LEU A 28 5.31 -5.40 9.79
CA LEU A 28 6.53 -5.76 10.52
C LEU A 28 6.83 -7.26 10.44
N LEU A 29 5.83 -8.13 10.65
CA LEU A 29 6.00 -9.57 10.57
C LEU A 29 6.46 -10.00 9.17
N TYR A 30 5.88 -9.45 8.11
CA TYR A 30 6.33 -9.74 6.74
C TYR A 30 7.74 -9.22 6.47
N LEU A 31 8.08 -8.01 6.92
CA LEU A 31 9.42 -7.45 6.72
C LEU A 31 10.50 -8.21 7.50
N LEU A 32 10.13 -8.86 8.62
CA LEU A 32 11.00 -9.79 9.35
C LEU A 32 11.06 -11.18 8.71
N ALA A 33 9.97 -11.63 8.06
CA ALA A 33 9.91 -12.92 7.40
C ALA A 33 10.69 -12.94 6.06
N VAL A 34 10.67 -11.83 5.31
CA VAL A 34 11.36 -11.69 4.02
C VAL A 34 12.85 -12.06 4.06
N PRO A 35 13.66 -11.65 5.07
CA PRO A 35 15.08 -12.00 5.13
C PRO A 35 15.36 -13.41 5.70
N ILE A 36 14.37 -14.18 6.16
CA ILE A 36 14.57 -15.55 6.69
C ILE A 36 15.42 -16.43 5.74
N PRO A 37 15.22 -16.44 4.41
CA PRO A 37 16.04 -17.21 3.48
C PRO A 37 17.55 -16.93 3.57
N LEU A 38 17.97 -15.74 4.00
CA LEU A 38 19.39 -15.42 4.22
C LEU A 38 20.00 -16.25 5.36
N PHE A 39 19.19 -16.59 6.37
CA PHE A 39 19.65 -17.25 7.59
C PHE A 39 19.54 -18.77 7.52
N VAL A 40 18.62 -19.30 6.71
CA VAL A 40 18.38 -20.75 6.58
C VAL A 40 19.06 -21.38 5.36
N GLY A 41 19.97 -20.67 4.69
CA GLY A 41 20.65 -21.15 3.49
C GLY A 41 19.76 -21.21 2.24
N GLY A 42 18.65 -20.45 2.23
CA GLY A 42 17.74 -20.36 1.09
C GLY A 42 18.23 -19.45 -0.03
N VAL A 43 19.35 -18.74 0.18
CA VAL A 43 20.00 -17.81 -0.75
C VAL A 43 21.45 -18.25 -0.97
N ARG A 44 21.85 -18.38 -2.24
CA ARG A 44 23.22 -18.68 -2.63
C ARG A 44 24.17 -17.54 -2.20
N PRO A 45 25.38 -17.84 -1.70
CA PRO A 45 26.29 -16.83 -1.13
C PRO A 45 26.58 -15.62 -2.03
N GLU A 46 26.71 -15.84 -3.33
CA GLU A 46 27.00 -14.81 -4.33
C GLU A 46 25.89 -13.74 -4.46
N PHE A 47 24.65 -14.05 -4.04
CA PHE A 47 23.55 -13.10 -4.08
C PHE A 47 23.31 -12.39 -2.74
N VAL A 48 23.90 -12.83 -1.64
CA VAL A 48 23.60 -12.32 -0.28
C VAL A 48 23.81 -10.81 -0.20
N ALA A 49 24.96 -10.30 -0.66
CA ALA A 49 25.26 -8.87 -0.61
C ALA A 49 24.25 -8.03 -1.41
N ILE A 50 23.89 -8.51 -2.62
CA ILE A 50 22.91 -7.85 -3.48
C ILE A 50 21.53 -7.84 -2.81
N MET A 51 21.11 -8.97 -2.24
CA MET A 51 19.82 -9.07 -1.57
C MET A 51 19.73 -8.20 -0.33
N VAL A 52 20.80 -8.10 0.46
CA VAL A 52 20.85 -7.18 1.61
C VAL A 52 20.71 -5.73 1.17
N VAL A 53 21.42 -5.31 0.12
CA VAL A 53 21.30 -3.94 -0.41
C VAL A 53 19.89 -3.66 -0.92
N LEU A 54 19.33 -4.55 -1.74
CA LEU A 54 17.97 -4.40 -2.27
C LEU A 54 16.92 -4.38 -1.16
N TYR A 55 17.10 -5.20 -0.12
CA TYR A 55 16.24 -5.20 1.06
C TYR A 55 16.29 -3.86 1.80
N VAL A 56 17.49 -3.37 2.12
CA VAL A 56 17.67 -2.10 2.85
C VAL A 56 17.09 -0.92 2.06
N VAL A 57 17.35 -0.87 0.74
CA VAL A 57 16.80 0.18 -0.13
C VAL A 57 15.28 0.07 -0.24
N GLY A 58 14.75 -1.12 -0.48
CA GLY A 58 13.30 -1.36 -0.57
C GLY A 58 12.58 -1.03 0.74
N PHE A 59 13.15 -1.42 1.87
CA PHE A 59 12.65 -1.07 3.19
C PHE A 59 12.67 0.45 3.43
N GLY A 60 13.77 1.12 3.07
CA GLY A 60 13.88 2.57 3.14
C GLY A 60 12.82 3.30 2.30
N LEU A 61 12.58 2.84 1.07
CA LEU A 61 11.51 3.35 0.20
C LEU A 61 10.14 3.16 0.84
N HIS A 62 9.85 1.96 1.37
CA HIS A 62 8.58 1.67 2.02
C HIS A 62 8.34 2.57 3.25
N LEU A 63 9.35 2.73 4.11
CA LEU A 63 9.26 3.63 5.27
C LEU A 63 9.08 5.09 4.86
N TRP A 64 9.77 5.53 3.81
CA TRP A 64 9.56 6.87 3.26
C TRP A 64 8.11 7.05 2.81
N ARG A 65 7.53 6.08 2.10
CA ARG A 65 6.14 6.16 1.63
C ARG A 65 5.15 6.20 2.79
N ILE A 66 5.35 5.39 3.82
CA ILE A 66 4.52 5.43 5.04
C ILE A 66 4.57 6.83 5.65
N ARG A 67 5.76 7.40 5.82
CA ARG A 67 5.94 8.74 6.39
C ARG A 67 5.23 9.81 5.55
N GLU A 68 5.25 9.68 4.22
CA GLU A 68 4.56 10.61 3.32
C GLU A 68 3.05 10.45 3.39
N LEU A 69 2.52 9.23 3.44
CA LEU A 69 1.09 8.96 3.57
C LEU A 69 0.53 9.45 4.92
N MET A 70 1.34 9.45 5.98
CA MET A 70 0.99 10.07 7.27
C MET A 70 0.84 11.60 7.19
N ARG A 71 1.42 12.25 6.18
CA ARG A 71 1.33 13.70 5.97
C ARG A 71 0.24 14.07 4.96
N SER A 72 0.07 13.27 3.91
CA SER A 72 -0.95 13.49 2.88
C SER A 72 -1.61 12.18 2.45
N LEU A 73 -2.84 11.95 2.90
CA LEU A 73 -3.62 10.78 2.53
C LEU A 73 -4.13 10.90 1.09
N GLY A 74 -4.07 9.79 0.35
CA GLY A 74 -4.63 9.69 -1.01
C GLY A 74 -3.81 10.32 -2.12
N ARG A 75 -2.68 10.99 -1.82
CA ARG A 75 -1.81 11.56 -2.86
C ARG A 75 -1.08 10.45 -3.62
N PRO A 76 -1.13 10.44 -4.98
CA PRO A 76 -0.32 9.52 -5.77
C PRO A 76 1.17 9.67 -5.47
N ALA A 77 1.92 8.57 -5.56
CA ALA A 77 3.37 8.62 -5.36
C ALA A 77 4.05 9.51 -6.41
N GLU A 78 5.10 10.22 -5.98
CA GLU A 78 5.92 11.04 -6.86
C GLU A 78 6.63 10.20 -7.94
N LEU A 79 7.03 10.83 -9.04
CA LEU A 79 7.61 10.13 -10.19
C LEU A 79 8.92 9.43 -9.84
N TRP A 80 9.83 10.11 -9.12
CA TRP A 80 11.12 9.53 -8.72
C TRP A 80 10.92 8.29 -7.84
N PHE A 81 9.93 8.33 -6.92
CA PHE A 81 9.60 7.21 -6.06
C PHE A 81 9.02 6.06 -6.89
N THR A 82 8.10 6.38 -7.80
CA THR A 82 7.48 5.39 -8.69
C THR A 82 8.54 4.64 -9.48
N ILE A 83 9.52 5.35 -10.06
CA ILE A 83 10.63 4.74 -10.80
C ILE A 83 11.50 3.90 -9.87
N SER A 84 11.95 4.47 -8.75
CA SER A 84 12.86 3.81 -7.81
C SER A 84 12.25 2.53 -7.22
N ALA A 85 11.00 2.60 -6.74
CA ALA A 85 10.26 1.48 -6.20
C ALA A 85 9.97 0.41 -7.27
N SER A 86 9.71 0.80 -8.52
CA SER A 86 9.53 -0.16 -9.62
C SER A 86 10.83 -0.92 -9.91
N VAL A 87 11.95 -0.21 -10.02
CA VAL A 87 13.26 -0.80 -10.30
C VAL A 87 13.68 -1.72 -9.15
N VAL A 88 13.61 -1.24 -7.91
CA VAL A 88 14.00 -2.02 -6.72
C VAL A 88 13.06 -3.20 -6.50
N GLY A 89 11.75 -2.99 -6.62
CA GLY A 89 10.75 -4.04 -6.46
C GLY A 89 10.88 -5.16 -7.51
N LEU A 90 11.17 -4.81 -8.76
CA LEU A 90 11.44 -5.80 -9.80
C LEU A 90 12.79 -6.49 -9.57
N ALA A 91 13.85 -5.74 -9.25
CA ALA A 91 15.17 -6.29 -8.99
C ALA A 91 15.16 -7.27 -7.82
N VAL A 92 14.55 -6.93 -6.69
CA VAL A 92 14.50 -7.83 -5.52
C VAL A 92 13.69 -9.09 -5.81
N THR A 93 12.66 -9.00 -6.64
CA THR A 93 11.85 -10.15 -7.05
C THR A 93 12.64 -11.08 -7.98
N VAL A 94 13.29 -10.52 -9.01
CA VAL A 94 14.04 -11.29 -10.02
C VAL A 94 15.32 -11.89 -9.43
N VAL A 95 16.11 -11.09 -8.70
CA VAL A 95 17.33 -11.58 -8.02
C VAL A 95 16.94 -12.57 -6.94
N GLY A 96 15.86 -12.30 -6.18
CA GLY A 96 15.30 -13.23 -5.22
C GLY A 96 15.00 -14.59 -5.84
N LEU A 97 14.22 -14.64 -6.92
CA LEU A 97 13.92 -15.88 -7.65
C LEU A 97 15.17 -16.60 -8.17
N GLY A 98 16.20 -15.85 -8.58
CA GLY A 98 17.50 -16.42 -8.99
C GLY A 98 18.42 -16.81 -7.81
N SER A 99 18.06 -16.47 -6.58
CA SER A 99 18.97 -16.65 -5.45
C SER A 99 18.88 -18.04 -4.81
N GLY A 100 17.80 -18.79 -5.02
CA GLY A 100 17.64 -20.14 -4.47
C GLY A 100 16.19 -20.60 -4.32
N ALA A 101 15.99 -21.75 -3.68
CA ALA A 101 14.69 -22.42 -3.62
C ALA A 101 13.61 -21.63 -2.86
N LEU A 102 14.02 -20.84 -1.86
CA LEU A 102 13.15 -19.94 -1.11
C LEU A 102 13.15 -18.51 -1.68
N GLY A 103 13.75 -18.33 -2.85
CA GLY A 103 13.92 -17.04 -3.51
C GLY A 103 12.61 -16.29 -3.81
N PHE A 104 11.51 -17.03 -3.97
CA PHE A 104 10.20 -16.44 -4.26
C PHE A 104 9.64 -15.59 -3.11
N THR A 105 10.09 -15.77 -1.85
CA THR A 105 9.58 -14.98 -0.72
C THR A 105 9.94 -13.50 -0.83
N TRP A 106 11.03 -13.16 -1.53
CA TRP A 106 11.45 -11.79 -1.82
C TRP A 106 10.45 -11.01 -2.68
N ALA A 107 9.59 -11.72 -3.42
CA ALA A 107 8.49 -11.14 -4.17
C ALA A 107 7.46 -10.44 -3.27
N LEU A 108 7.40 -10.77 -1.97
CA LEU A 108 6.58 -10.04 -0.99
C LEU A 108 7.01 -8.57 -0.90
N LEU A 109 8.31 -8.29 -0.85
CA LEU A 109 8.82 -6.91 -0.84
C LEU A 109 8.52 -6.20 -2.17
N GLY A 110 8.62 -6.92 -3.29
CA GLY A 110 8.18 -6.42 -4.60
C GLY A 110 6.69 -6.04 -4.62
N GLY A 111 5.82 -6.88 -4.07
CA GLY A 111 4.39 -6.61 -3.92
C GLY A 111 4.09 -5.41 -3.01
N VAL A 112 4.81 -5.26 -1.91
CA VAL A 112 4.69 -4.09 -1.00
C VAL A 112 5.02 -2.78 -1.74
N LEU A 113 6.14 -2.74 -2.45
CA LEU A 113 6.55 -1.56 -3.21
C LEU A 113 5.59 -1.24 -4.35
N LEU A 114 5.03 -2.26 -5.02
CA LEU A 114 3.94 -2.07 -5.98
C LEU A 114 2.72 -1.42 -5.31
N GLY A 115 2.36 -1.89 -4.12
CA GLY A 115 1.33 -1.30 -3.27
C GLY A 115 1.55 0.19 -3.04
N ASP A 116 2.77 0.58 -2.70
CA ASP A 116 3.16 1.96 -2.45
C ASP A 116 3.04 2.89 -3.66
N ILE A 117 3.25 2.36 -4.86
CA ILE A 117 3.13 3.08 -6.15
C ILE A 117 1.66 3.38 -6.49
N VAL A 118 0.80 2.38 -6.33
CA VAL A 118 -0.59 2.47 -6.80
C VAL A 118 -1.55 2.99 -5.73
N GLY A 119 -1.10 3.11 -4.47
CA GLY A 119 -1.85 3.78 -3.41
C GLY A 119 -2.28 5.19 -3.83
N GLY A 120 -3.58 5.49 -3.70
CA GLY A 120 -4.18 6.76 -4.11
C GLY A 120 -4.48 6.90 -5.61
N ARG A 121 -4.22 5.87 -6.43
CA ARG A 121 -4.57 5.88 -7.86
C ARG A 121 -5.97 5.32 -8.11
N ARG A 122 -6.53 5.66 -9.28
CA ARG A 122 -7.82 5.12 -9.76
C ARG A 122 -7.70 3.61 -10.02
N ALA A 123 -8.76 2.85 -9.77
CA ALA A 123 -8.79 1.39 -9.91
C ALA A 123 -8.29 0.87 -11.27
N ARG A 124 -8.64 1.53 -12.38
CA ARG A 124 -8.16 1.16 -13.73
C ARG A 124 -6.63 1.25 -13.84
N VAL A 125 -6.03 2.29 -13.24
CA VAL A 125 -4.58 2.48 -13.26
C VAL A 125 -3.91 1.44 -12.35
N THR A 126 -4.48 1.18 -11.18
CA THR A 126 -4.03 0.11 -10.27
C THR A 126 -4.02 -1.24 -10.99
N LEU A 127 -5.10 -1.59 -11.71
CA LEU A 127 -5.18 -2.82 -12.47
C LEU A 127 -4.06 -2.94 -13.52
N VAL A 128 -3.80 -1.87 -14.29
CA VAL A 128 -2.71 -1.87 -15.28
C VAL A 128 -1.36 -2.15 -14.62
N TRP A 129 -1.06 -1.51 -13.49
CA TRP A 129 0.17 -1.74 -12.75
C TRP A 129 0.29 -3.17 -12.21
N VAL A 130 -0.79 -3.71 -11.63
CA VAL A 130 -0.81 -5.07 -11.07
C VAL A 130 -0.63 -6.12 -12.17
N VAL A 131 -1.30 -5.95 -13.31
CA VAL A 131 -1.14 -6.84 -14.47
C VAL A 131 0.27 -6.74 -15.03
N ALA A 132 0.79 -5.53 -15.25
CA ALA A 132 2.14 -5.33 -15.77
C ALA A 132 3.21 -5.92 -14.85
N ALA A 133 3.12 -5.69 -13.53
CA ALA A 133 4.06 -6.24 -12.56
C ALA A 133 3.98 -7.77 -12.49
N SER A 134 2.78 -8.34 -12.53
CA SER A 134 2.57 -9.80 -12.58
C SER A 134 3.19 -10.42 -13.83
N VAL A 135 2.97 -9.82 -15.00
CA VAL A 135 3.54 -10.29 -16.29
C VAL A 135 5.06 -10.19 -16.28
N LEU A 136 5.62 -9.05 -15.85
CA LEU A 136 7.06 -8.88 -15.76
C LEU A 136 7.69 -9.87 -14.79
N THR A 137 7.05 -10.11 -13.64
CA THR A 137 7.50 -11.13 -12.67
C THR A 137 7.49 -12.52 -13.27
N ALA A 138 6.42 -12.89 -14.01
CA ALA A 138 6.32 -14.18 -14.67
C ALA A 138 7.44 -14.37 -15.73
N VAL A 139 7.60 -13.39 -16.63
CA VAL A 139 8.56 -13.48 -17.75
C VAL A 139 10.00 -13.45 -17.25
N LEU A 140 10.36 -12.45 -16.44
CA LEU A 140 11.73 -12.29 -15.95
C LEU A 140 12.09 -13.34 -14.90
N GLY A 141 11.13 -13.73 -14.06
CA GLY A 141 11.31 -14.81 -13.10
C GLY A 141 11.52 -16.16 -13.78
N HIS A 142 10.76 -16.47 -14.84
CA HIS A 142 10.96 -17.68 -15.64
C HIS A 142 12.36 -17.68 -16.29
N TYR A 143 12.79 -16.54 -16.85
CA TYR A 143 14.13 -16.41 -17.42
C TYR A 143 15.23 -16.57 -16.37
N ALA A 144 15.16 -15.83 -15.26
CA ALA A 144 16.17 -15.86 -14.20
C ALA A 144 16.33 -17.27 -13.59
N THR A 145 15.22 -17.93 -13.27
CA THR A 145 15.26 -19.31 -12.75
C THR A 145 15.80 -20.30 -13.79
N GLY A 146 15.57 -20.06 -15.09
CA GLY A 146 16.09 -20.89 -16.17
C GLY A 146 17.60 -20.81 -16.38
N LEU A 147 18.25 -19.77 -15.86
CA LEU A 147 19.72 -19.67 -15.87
C LEU A 147 20.38 -20.53 -14.79
N ILE A 148 19.60 -21.04 -13.83
CA ILE A 148 20.11 -21.68 -12.61
C ILE A 148 19.68 -23.13 -12.51
N TYR A 149 18.41 -23.40 -12.81
CA TYR A 149 17.85 -24.74 -12.69
C TYR A 149 17.96 -25.48 -14.03
N PRO A 150 18.25 -26.80 -14.00
CA PRO A 150 18.30 -27.59 -15.22
C PRO A 150 16.95 -27.66 -15.96
N THR A 151 16.98 -28.18 -17.19
CA THR A 151 15.80 -28.28 -18.07
C THR A 151 15.03 -29.59 -17.90
N ASP A 152 15.35 -30.42 -16.92
CA ASP A 152 14.61 -31.65 -16.65
C ASP A 152 13.17 -31.37 -16.14
N PRO A 153 12.23 -32.31 -16.28
CA PRO A 153 10.82 -32.09 -15.93
C PRO A 153 10.58 -31.68 -14.47
N GLU A 154 11.36 -32.20 -13.52
CA GLU A 154 11.19 -31.88 -12.09
C GLU A 154 11.64 -30.43 -11.81
N SER A 155 12.79 -30.04 -12.36
CA SER A 155 13.27 -28.66 -12.30
C SER A 155 12.30 -27.68 -12.98
N GLN A 156 11.71 -28.05 -14.12
CA GLN A 156 10.69 -27.21 -14.78
C GLN A 156 9.43 -27.04 -13.95
N ALA A 157 8.95 -28.10 -13.29
CA ALA A 157 7.81 -28.03 -12.38
C ALA A 157 8.13 -27.12 -11.18
N PHE A 158 9.30 -27.29 -10.56
CA PHE A 158 9.76 -26.45 -9.46
C PHE A 158 9.86 -24.96 -9.84
N ARG A 159 10.44 -24.65 -11.00
CA ARG A 159 10.51 -23.28 -11.55
C ARG A 159 9.12 -22.68 -11.74
N SER A 160 8.19 -23.46 -12.29
CA SER A 160 6.82 -22.99 -12.54
C SER A 160 6.09 -22.68 -11.24
N VAL A 161 6.25 -23.51 -10.22
CA VAL A 161 5.68 -23.28 -8.88
C VAL A 161 6.28 -22.04 -8.23
N THR A 162 7.61 -21.92 -8.20
CA THR A 162 8.28 -20.77 -7.56
C THR A 162 7.96 -19.44 -8.25
N VAL A 163 7.97 -19.39 -9.59
CA VAL A 163 7.55 -18.21 -10.35
C VAL A 163 6.06 -17.93 -10.13
N GLY A 164 5.21 -18.96 -10.13
CA GLY A 164 3.78 -18.82 -9.85
C GLY A 164 3.50 -18.24 -8.46
N LEU A 165 4.23 -18.68 -7.43
CA LEU A 165 4.16 -18.13 -6.08
C LEU A 165 4.62 -16.66 -6.03
N ALA A 166 5.69 -16.30 -6.73
CA ALA A 166 6.15 -14.91 -6.81
C ALA A 166 5.11 -14.01 -7.50
N VAL A 167 4.51 -14.45 -8.60
CA VAL A 167 3.41 -13.74 -9.28
C VAL A 167 2.21 -13.60 -8.34
N LEU A 168 1.86 -14.66 -7.61
CA LEU A 168 0.80 -14.64 -6.62
C LEU A 168 1.11 -13.66 -5.48
N TYR A 169 2.35 -13.55 -5.02
CA TYR A 169 2.72 -12.55 -4.02
C TYR A 169 2.68 -11.13 -4.58
N VAL A 170 3.26 -10.86 -5.75
CA VAL A 170 3.24 -9.52 -6.36
C VAL A 170 1.82 -9.05 -6.68
N GLY A 171 1.00 -9.91 -7.32
CA GLY A 171 -0.37 -9.57 -7.70
C GLY A 171 -1.40 -9.72 -6.57
N GLY A 172 -1.25 -10.77 -5.76
CA GLY A 172 -2.16 -11.10 -4.67
C GLY A 172 -2.02 -10.18 -3.48
N MET A 173 -0.86 -9.57 -3.23
CA MET A 173 -0.72 -8.50 -2.23
C MET A 173 -1.61 -7.29 -2.53
N TRP A 174 -2.23 -7.17 -3.72
CA TRP A 174 -3.26 -6.17 -3.97
C TRP A 174 -4.68 -6.72 -3.94
N ILE A 175 -4.89 -7.92 -4.49
CA ILE A 175 -6.22 -8.54 -4.47
C ILE A 175 -6.66 -8.87 -3.03
N LEU A 176 -5.71 -9.31 -2.20
CA LEU A 176 -5.94 -9.70 -0.81
C LEU A 176 -5.79 -8.53 0.17
N ASP A 177 -5.16 -7.43 -0.23
CA ASP A 177 -5.10 -6.17 0.54
C ASP A 177 -6.40 -5.37 0.42
N VAL A 178 -7.50 -6.10 0.64
CA VAL A 178 -8.81 -5.58 1.00
C VAL A 178 -8.67 -4.67 2.23
N GLU A 179 -7.68 -4.91 3.10
CA GLU A 179 -7.36 -4.08 4.26
C GLU A 179 -6.92 -2.65 3.89
N ARG A 180 -6.18 -2.38 2.81
CA ARG A 180 -5.85 -1.01 2.39
C ARG A 180 -7.04 -0.22 1.85
N LEU A 181 -7.92 -0.86 1.07
CA LEU A 181 -9.14 -0.21 0.56
C LEU A 181 -10.12 0.10 1.70
N TRP A 182 -10.22 -0.79 2.69
CA TRP A 182 -11.00 -0.55 3.89
C TRP A 182 -10.31 0.38 4.88
N TRP A 183 -8.97 0.43 4.94
CA TRP A 183 -8.22 1.38 5.77
C TRP A 183 -8.38 2.80 5.26
N LEU A 184 -8.27 3.03 3.95
CA LEU A 184 -8.48 4.36 3.38
C LEU A 184 -9.94 4.79 3.56
N LYS A 185 -10.88 3.88 3.34
CA LYS A 185 -12.31 4.13 3.60
C LYS A 185 -12.59 4.36 5.08
N ALA A 186 -12.05 3.55 5.99
CA ALA A 186 -12.26 3.67 7.42
C ALA A 186 -11.56 4.90 7.99
N VAL A 187 -10.38 5.30 7.52
CA VAL A 187 -9.73 6.56 7.93
C VAL A 187 -10.53 7.76 7.44
N ILE A 188 -11.02 7.74 6.19
CA ILE A 188 -11.90 8.80 5.65
C ILE A 188 -13.24 8.85 6.37
N ASP A 189 -13.83 7.69 6.72
CA ASP A 189 -15.12 7.60 7.43
C ASP A 189 -14.99 7.86 8.95
N ILE A 190 -13.80 7.66 9.54
CA ILE A 190 -13.49 7.92 10.97
C ILE A 190 -13.02 9.35 11.18
N ASP A 191 -12.39 9.97 10.18
CA ASP A 191 -12.26 11.42 10.07
C ASP A 191 -13.61 12.07 9.71
N GLY A 192 -14.73 11.61 10.28
CA GLY A 192 -15.99 12.35 10.38
C GLY A 192 -15.86 13.73 11.04
N ALA A 193 -14.64 14.11 11.46
CA ALA A 193 -14.21 15.49 11.64
C ALA A 193 -14.18 16.31 10.31
N GLY A 194 -14.38 15.65 9.16
CA GLY A 194 -14.72 16.07 7.80
C GLY A 194 -13.73 16.99 7.07
N THR A 195 -13.29 16.56 5.88
CA THR A 195 -12.96 17.46 4.77
C THR A 195 -14.25 17.85 4.03
N GLY A 196 -14.42 19.12 3.65
CA GLY A 196 -15.66 19.63 3.06
C GLY A 196 -16.49 20.40 4.10
N LEU A 197 -17.72 19.93 4.40
CA LEU A 197 -18.67 20.68 5.22
C LEU A 197 -18.21 20.90 6.67
N ALA A 198 -17.67 19.87 7.33
CA ALA A 198 -17.23 20.00 8.72
C ALA A 198 -15.92 20.82 8.86
N ALA A 199 -15.03 20.80 7.86
CA ALA A 199 -13.89 21.71 7.80
C ALA A 199 -14.35 23.16 7.62
N LEU A 200 -15.33 23.39 6.73
CA LEU A 200 -15.94 24.71 6.55
C LEU A 200 -16.65 25.18 7.82
N GLU A 201 -17.40 24.31 8.49
CA GLU A 201 -18.10 24.62 9.74
C GLU A 201 -17.12 25.00 10.86
N ARG A 202 -16.00 24.29 11.02
CA ARG A 202 -14.94 24.66 11.96
C ARG A 202 -14.29 26.01 11.61
N HIS A 203 -13.93 26.22 10.34
CA HIS A 203 -13.33 27.47 9.90
C HIS A 203 -14.27 28.65 10.16
N LEU A 204 -15.56 28.49 9.91
CA LEU A 204 -16.59 29.48 10.20
C LEU A 204 -16.71 29.71 11.71
N ALA A 205 -16.77 28.67 12.53
CA ALA A 205 -16.84 28.80 13.99
C ALA A 205 -15.65 29.58 14.57
N GLU A 206 -14.44 29.37 14.06
CA GLU A 206 -13.23 30.11 14.46
C GLU A 206 -13.30 31.60 14.11
N HIS A 207 -14.04 31.96 13.05
CA HIS A 207 -14.17 33.34 12.56
C HIS A 207 -15.55 33.94 12.88
N ALA A 208 -16.26 33.40 13.87
CA ALA A 208 -17.62 33.80 14.25
C ALA A 208 -18.63 33.79 13.07
N GLY A 209 -18.37 32.97 12.06
CA GLY A 209 -19.24 32.67 10.95
C GLY A 209 -20.26 31.57 11.25
N ARG A 210 -21.14 31.33 10.29
CA ARG A 210 -22.19 30.30 10.35
C ARG A 210 -22.40 29.64 8.99
N ILE A 211 -22.91 28.42 9.03
CA ILE A 211 -23.33 27.65 7.85
C ILE A 211 -24.78 27.20 8.03
N ASP A 212 -25.60 27.40 7.01
CA ASP A 212 -26.95 26.87 6.91
C ASP A 212 -27.02 25.93 5.70
N ALA A 213 -27.50 24.72 5.92
CA ALA A 213 -27.62 23.69 4.90
C ALA A 213 -29.03 23.09 4.93
N GLY A 214 -29.68 23.02 3.77
CA GLY A 214 -31.05 22.50 3.68
C GLY A 214 -31.48 22.18 2.27
N LEU A 215 -32.52 21.34 2.16
CA LEU A 215 -33.22 21.10 0.91
C LEU A 215 -34.10 22.31 0.58
N THR A 216 -34.07 22.76 -0.67
CA THR A 216 -34.99 23.75 -1.19
C THR A 216 -36.36 23.10 -1.46
N PRO A 217 -37.43 23.91 -1.58
CA PRO A 217 -38.74 23.41 -1.99
C PRO A 217 -38.75 22.68 -3.34
N GLU A 218 -37.76 22.94 -4.20
CA GLU A 218 -37.59 22.33 -5.52
C GLU A 218 -36.82 20.99 -5.47
N GLY A 219 -36.42 20.54 -4.28
CA GLY A 219 -35.66 19.30 -4.07
C GLY A 219 -34.16 19.42 -4.37
N THR A 220 -33.65 20.64 -4.57
CA THR A 220 -32.20 20.88 -4.70
C THR A 220 -31.58 21.13 -3.33
N PHE A 221 -30.28 20.88 -3.17
CA PHE A 221 -29.57 21.12 -1.91
C PHE A 221 -28.94 22.51 -1.92
N ARG A 222 -29.24 23.34 -0.92
CA ARG A 222 -28.71 24.69 -0.75
C ARG A 222 -27.77 24.75 0.45
N LEU A 223 -26.68 25.48 0.26
CA LEU A 223 -25.67 25.74 1.28
C LEU A 223 -25.37 27.24 1.32
N ASP A 224 -25.60 27.88 2.46
CA ASP A 224 -25.25 29.28 2.69
C ASP A 224 -24.19 29.37 3.80
N ALA A 225 -23.09 30.07 3.55
CA ALA A 225 -22.02 30.32 4.51
C ALA A 225 -21.79 31.82 4.66
N SER A 226 -21.65 32.32 5.90
CA SER A 226 -21.44 33.75 6.16
C SER A 226 -20.44 33.99 7.28
N VAL A 227 -19.64 35.06 7.16
CA VAL A 227 -18.63 35.50 8.15
C VAL A 227 -18.81 37.01 8.42
N PRO A 228 -18.70 37.48 9.67
CA PRO A 228 -18.79 38.91 9.99
C PRO A 228 -17.64 39.71 9.38
N VAL A 229 -17.93 40.88 8.84
CA VAL A 229 -16.91 41.81 8.34
C VAL A 229 -16.15 42.38 9.54
N GLY A 230 -14.86 42.06 9.67
CA GLY A 230 -13.98 42.57 10.73
C GLY A 230 -13.39 41.51 11.66
N ALA A 231 -13.72 40.23 11.49
CA ALA A 231 -13.00 39.14 12.14
C ALA A 231 -11.57 39.04 11.56
N ARG A 232 -10.55 39.35 12.38
CA ARG A 232 -9.13 39.16 12.10
C ARG A 232 -8.50 38.40 13.25
#